data_AF-A0A5B7VV83-F1
#
_entry.id   AF-A0A5B7VV83-F1
#
_cell.length_a   1.000
_cell.length_b   1.000
_cell.length_c   1.000
_cell.angle_alpha   90.00
_cell.angle_beta   90.00
_cell.angle_gamma   90.00
#
_symmetry.space_group_name_H-M   'P 1'
#
loop_
_entity.id
_entity.type
_entity.pdbx_description
1 polymer ?
#
loop_
_entity_poly.entity_id
_entity_poly.type
_entity_poly.pdbx_seq_one_letter_code
_entity_poly.pdbx_strand_id
1 'polypeptide(L)'
;MIKHSPNPPDPETEKLARPAHRPNPIFTIRLNVNSETLLVHACETLASANVMATELSSSLTGPTCNLVLGIQQMIVLAELSVNRVLDHLDPQQ
;
A
#
# COMPACT_ATOMS: atom_id res chain seq x y z
N MET A 1 -54.07 -36.13 -22.66
CA MET A 1 -52.65 -36.02 -22.26
C MET A 1 -51.97 -34.98 -23.13
N ILE A 2 -51.86 -33.73 -22.66
CA ILE A 2 -51.00 -32.73 -23.28
C ILE A 2 -50.10 -32.22 -22.15
N LYS A 3 -48.82 -32.54 -22.27
CA LYS A 3 -47.78 -32.27 -21.28
C LYS A 3 -47.42 -30.79 -21.40
N HIS A 4 -47.93 -29.94 -20.51
CA HIS A 4 -47.44 -28.57 -20.38
C HIS A 4 -45.96 -28.65 -19.98
N SER A 5 -45.08 -28.28 -20.90
CA SER A 5 -43.64 -28.17 -20.63
C SER A 5 -43.44 -27.10 -19.55
N PRO A 6 -42.75 -27.37 -18.43
CA PRO A 6 -42.34 -26.32 -17.53
C PRO A 6 -41.24 -25.51 -18.21
N ASN A 7 -41.36 -24.19 -18.16
CA ASN A 7 -40.33 -23.25 -18.58
C ASN A 7 -39.05 -23.51 -17.73
N PRO A 8 -37.83 -23.39 -18.28
CA PRO A 8 -36.61 -23.51 -17.48
C PRO A 8 -36.45 -22.27 -16.57
N PRO A 9 -35.80 -22.41 -15.40
CA PRO A 9 -35.55 -21.26 -14.51
C PRO A 9 -34.47 -20.34 -15.11
N ASP A 10 -34.64 -19.03 -14.91
CA ASP A 10 -33.70 -17.98 -15.31
C ASP A 10 -32.28 -18.22 -14.76
N PRO A 11 -31.23 -17.78 -15.48
CA PRO A 11 -29.82 -17.96 -15.10
C PRO A 11 -29.37 -17.00 -13.98
N GLU A 12 -30.28 -16.40 -13.21
CA GLU A 12 -29.93 -15.32 -12.26
C GLU A 12 -29.61 -15.79 -10.83
N THR A 13 -29.56 -17.10 -10.54
CA THR A 13 -29.32 -17.59 -9.16
C THR A 13 -27.87 -17.96 -8.86
N GLU A 14 -26.94 -17.94 -9.80
CA GLU A 14 -25.50 -18.04 -9.49
C GLU A 14 -24.91 -16.67 -9.13
N LYS A 15 -25.52 -15.97 -8.18
CA LYS A 15 -24.74 -15.17 -7.23
C LYS A 15 -24.00 -16.17 -6.35
N LEU A 16 -22.99 -16.82 -6.93
CA LEU A 16 -21.86 -17.42 -6.22
C LEU A 16 -21.28 -16.30 -5.36
N ALA A 17 -21.83 -16.18 -4.16
CA ALA A 17 -21.18 -15.54 -3.03
C ALA A 17 -19.93 -16.36 -2.76
N ARG A 18 -18.90 -16.16 -3.61
CA ARG A 18 -17.53 -16.40 -3.24
C ARG A 18 -17.40 -15.73 -1.88
N PRO A 19 -17.09 -16.46 -0.79
CA PRO A 19 -16.88 -15.82 0.49
C PRO A 19 -15.85 -14.73 0.23
N ALA A 20 -16.27 -13.47 0.39
CA ALA A 20 -15.39 -12.33 0.21
C ALA A 20 -14.18 -12.65 1.07
N HIS A 21 -13.03 -12.88 0.44
CA HIS A 21 -11.80 -13.20 1.11
C HIS A 21 -11.51 -11.98 1.99
N ARG A 22 -11.97 -12.02 3.25
CA ARG A 22 -11.71 -10.97 4.21
C ARG A 22 -10.22 -11.08 4.47
N PRO A 23 -9.41 -10.14 3.99
CA PRO A 23 -8.01 -10.12 4.39
C PRO A 23 -8.07 -10.04 5.92
N ASN A 24 -7.44 -10.99 6.60
CA ASN A 24 -7.22 -10.87 8.03
C ASN A 24 -5.81 -10.25 8.17
N PRO A 25 -5.69 -8.92 8.14
CA PRO A 25 -4.39 -8.29 8.16
C PRO A 25 -3.69 -8.60 9.48
N ILE A 26 -2.45 -9.09 9.41
CA ILE A 26 -1.60 -9.27 10.58
C ILE A 26 -1.19 -7.91 11.17
N PHE A 27 -1.15 -6.87 10.33
CA PHE A 27 -0.80 -5.49 10.71
C PHE A 27 -1.92 -4.53 10.31
N THR A 28 -2.35 -3.68 11.24
CA THR A 28 -3.33 -2.61 10.98
C THR A 28 -2.85 -1.29 11.58
N ILE A 29 -3.16 -0.19 10.90
CA ILE A 29 -3.09 1.14 11.50
C ILE A 29 -4.36 1.32 12.34
N ARG A 30 -4.21 1.84 13.57
CA ARG A 30 -5.36 2.11 14.43
C ARG A 30 -6.11 3.37 13.96
N LEU A 31 -7.45 3.30 13.93
CA LEU A 31 -8.34 4.38 13.48
C LEU A 31 -8.19 5.71 14.24
N ASN A 32 -7.71 5.67 15.48
CA ASN A 32 -7.60 6.85 16.36
C ASN A 32 -6.17 7.41 16.45
N VAL A 33 -5.26 7.00 15.56
CA VAL A 33 -3.91 7.56 15.50
C VAL A 33 -3.98 8.89 14.76
N ASN A 34 -3.39 9.94 15.33
CA ASN A 34 -3.37 11.25 14.71
C ASN A 34 -2.44 11.28 13.47
N SER A 35 -2.69 12.22 12.55
CA SER A 35 -1.92 12.32 11.31
C SER A 35 -0.43 12.56 11.55
N GLU A 36 -0.08 13.34 12.58
CA GLU A 36 1.30 13.61 12.97
C GLU A 36 2.06 12.31 13.30
N THR A 37 1.50 11.45 14.17
CA THR A 37 2.09 10.16 14.54
C THR A 37 2.21 9.25 13.32
N LEU A 38 1.21 9.24 12.41
CA LEU A 38 1.28 8.48 11.17
C LEU A 38 2.42 8.97 10.26
N LEU A 39 2.59 10.28 10.14
CA LEU A 39 3.62 10.88 9.30
C LEU A 39 5.01 10.71 9.91
N VAL A 40 5.17 10.83 11.23
CA VAL A 40 6.43 10.53 11.92
C VAL A 40 6.87 9.08 11.68
N HIS A 41 5.97 8.11 11.87
CA HIS A 41 6.27 6.71 11.58
C HIS A 41 6.55 6.46 10.09
N ALA A 42 5.86 7.19 9.19
CA ALA A 42 6.16 7.12 7.76
C ALA A 42 7.57 7.64 7.46
N CYS A 43 7.98 8.77 8.03
CA CYS A 43 9.35 9.29 7.90
C CYS A 43 10.39 8.30 8.42
N GLU A 44 10.18 7.72 9.61
CA GLU A 44 11.11 6.73 10.19
C GLU A 44 11.21 5.46 9.31
N THR A 45 10.08 5.01 8.77
CA THR A 45 10.03 3.86 7.85
C THR A 45 10.77 4.16 6.55
N LEU A 46 10.57 5.35 5.98
CA LEU A 46 11.22 5.78 4.74
C LEU A 46 12.73 5.95 4.94
N ALA A 47 13.16 6.59 6.03
CA ALA A 47 14.57 6.73 6.38
C ALA A 47 15.25 5.35 6.53
N SER A 48 14.57 4.39 7.17
CA SER A 48 15.04 3.01 7.26
C SER A 48 15.14 2.35 5.88
N ALA A 49 14.14 2.53 5.02
CA ALA A 49 14.14 2.00 3.66
C ALA A 49 15.25 2.62 2.80
N ASN A 50 15.57 3.91 3.00
CA ASN A 50 16.64 4.61 2.30
C ASN A 50 18.01 4.03 2.66
N VAL A 51 18.26 3.76 3.95
CA VAL A 51 19.47 3.06 4.39
C VAL A 51 19.57 1.68 3.74
N MET A 52 18.49 0.88 3.78
CA MET A 52 18.46 -0.45 3.15
C MET A 52 18.72 -0.38 1.64
N ALA A 53 18.13 0.59 0.94
CA ALA A 53 18.33 0.77 -0.51
C ALA A 53 19.78 1.20 -0.82
N THR A 54 20.38 2.04 0.03
CA THR A 54 21.80 2.45 -0.09
C THR A 54 22.73 1.26 0.10
N GLU A 55 22.53 0.48 1.17
CA GLU A 55 23.35 -0.70 1.43
C GLU A 55 23.20 -1.71 0.29
N LEU A 56 21.97 -1.95 -0.17
CA LEU A 56 21.72 -2.85 -1.29
C LEU A 56 22.36 -2.34 -2.59
N SER A 57 22.26 -1.05 -2.92
CA SER A 57 22.87 -0.49 -4.13
C SER A 57 24.39 -0.62 -4.11
N SER A 58 25.01 -0.47 -2.94
CA SER A 58 26.46 -0.64 -2.74
C SER A 58 26.93 -2.09 -2.93
N SER A 59 26.06 -3.08 -2.64
CA SER A 59 26.36 -4.50 -2.79
C SER A 59 26.16 -5.04 -4.22
N LEU A 60 25.43 -4.30 -5.05
CA LEU A 60 25.09 -4.70 -6.42
C LEU A 60 26.01 -4.02 -7.45
N THR A 61 26.17 -4.64 -8.61
CA THR A 61 26.92 -4.07 -9.74
C THR A 61 26.10 -4.07 -11.02
N GLY A 62 26.44 -3.21 -11.98
CA GLY A 62 25.79 -3.17 -13.28
C GLY A 62 24.33 -2.66 -13.23
N PRO A 63 23.47 -3.09 -14.17
CA PRO A 63 22.12 -2.53 -14.34
C PRO A 63 21.21 -2.64 -13.10
N THR A 64 21.39 -3.67 -12.25
CA THR A 64 20.61 -3.83 -11.03
C THR A 64 20.93 -2.79 -9.97
N CYS A 65 22.18 -2.30 -9.91
CA CYS A 65 22.55 -1.17 -9.05
C CYS A 65 21.74 0.08 -9.45
N ASN A 66 21.64 0.37 -10.75
CA ASN A 66 20.86 1.52 -11.25
C ASN A 66 19.36 1.42 -10.91
N LEU A 67 18.79 0.21 -10.92
CA LEU A 67 17.40 0.00 -10.50
C LEU A 67 17.20 0.32 -9.02
N VAL A 68 18.12 -0.13 -8.15
CA VAL A 68 18.05 0.15 -6.71
C VAL A 68 18.28 1.62 -6.42
N LEU A 69 19.21 2.28 -7.13
CA LEU A 69 19.37 3.74 -7.04
C LEU A 69 18.10 4.49 -7.46
N GLY A 70 17.38 3.99 -8.47
CA GLY A 70 16.07 4.53 -8.84
C GLY A 70 15.03 4.38 -7.73
N ILE A 71 14.99 3.22 -7.05
CA ILE A 71 14.14 3.00 -5.88
C ILE A 71 14.51 3.96 -4.75
N GLN A 72 15.81 4.10 -4.48
CA GLN A 72 16.32 5.02 -3.47
C GLN A 72 15.87 6.47 -3.77
N GLN A 73 15.99 6.91 -5.02
CA GLN A 73 15.55 8.25 -5.42
C GLN A 73 14.04 8.45 -5.17
N MET A 74 13.21 7.43 -5.44
CA MET A 74 11.77 7.50 -5.14
C MET A 74 11.50 7.60 -3.63
N ILE A 75 12.25 6.88 -2.80
CA ILE A 75 12.14 6.96 -1.33
C ILE A 75 12.48 8.37 -0.84
N VAL A 76 13.57 8.96 -1.30
CA VAL A 76 13.97 10.34 -0.96
C VAL A 76 12.89 11.35 -1.36
N LEU A 77 12.28 11.20 -2.55
CA LEU A 77 11.18 12.07 -2.98
C LEU A 77 9.92 11.91 -2.10
N ALA A 78 9.65 10.70 -1.61
CA ALA A 78 8.58 10.45 -0.67
C ALA A 78 8.87 11.10 0.70
N GLU A 79 10.10 10.98 1.22
CA GLU A 79 10.51 11.63 2.48
C GLU A 79 10.32 13.16 2.41
N LEU A 80 10.78 13.78 1.33
CA LEU A 80 10.60 15.22 1.11
C LEU A 80 9.13 15.63 1.07
N SER A 81 8.28 14.78 0.49
CA SER A 81 6.84 15.02 0.42
C SER A 81 6.17 14.89 1.79
N VAL A 82 6.54 13.87 2.58
CA VAL A 82 6.03 13.67 3.95
C VAL A 82 6.49 14.81 4.87
N ASN A 83 7.77 15.19 4.80
CA ASN A 83 8.30 16.31 5.56
C ASN A 83 7.56 17.62 5.23
N ARG A 84 7.26 17.89 3.95
CA ARG A 84 6.45 19.07 3.58
C ARG A 84 5.03 19.03 4.13
N VAL A 85 4.42 17.85 4.22
CA VAL A 85 3.09 17.72 4.83
C VAL A 85 3.19 17.97 6.34
N LEU A 86 4.23 17.47 7.01
CA LEU A 86 4.47 17.74 8.42
C LEU A 86 4.67 19.25 8.69
N ASP A 87 5.49 19.93 7.89
CA ASP A 87 5.71 21.38 8.01
C ASP A 87 4.41 22.20 7.87
N HIS A 88 3.44 21.72 7.08
CA HIS A 88 2.13 22.36 6.97
C HIS A 88 1.20 22.09 8.15
N LEU A 89 1.40 20.97 8.86
CA LEU A 89 0.60 20.59 10.03
C LEU A 89 1.13 21.22 11.32
N ASP A 90 2.42 21.54 11.37
CA ASP A 90 3.04 22.36 12.41
C ASP A 90 3.39 23.75 11.86
N PRO A 91 2.39 24.61 11.55
CA PRO A 91 2.68 25.99 11.21
C PRO A 91 3.30 26.63 12.45
N GLN A 92 4.62 26.82 12.43
CA GLN A 92 5.38 27.57 13.43
C GLN A 92 4.60 28.85 13.77
N GLN A 93 3.93 28.84 14.93
CA GLN A 93 3.31 30.01 15.55
C GLN A 93 4.30 30.66 16.50
#